data_AF-A0A8C3BVR0-F1
#
_entry.id   AF-A0A8C3BVR0-F1
#
_cell.length_a   1.000
_cell.length_b   1.000
_cell.length_c   1.000
_cell.angle_alpha   90.00
_cell.angle_beta   90.00
_cell.angle_gamma   90.00
#
_symmetry.space_group_name_H-M   'P 1'
#
loop_
_entity.id
_entity.type
_entity.pdbx_description
1 polymer ?
#
loop_
_entity_poly.entity_id
_entity_poly.type
_entity_poly.pdbx_seq_one_letter_code
_entity_poly.pdbx_strand_id
1 'polypeptide(L)'
;MGTQGPGKRPRATERRGGGEVIQCAQAGRMELLGAVLLAASLLGTTAWGAQAPWPDEPSHTCFFQTLGSPDSEFCRGDLEVIYPQLGDVGCSYIPQCHQYRWRISREWGSPRVRYPRADKSKKYVLVLVDPDAPSRADPKNRFWRHWLLADVRGTDLRTGDLKGRVLTDYVRPTPPPRSGYHRYQLRLYEQPAGQHIALSPEELLSLGAWAMESFVERFRLGSPVASTQFLTKHHED
;
A
#
# COMPACT_ATOMS: atom_id res chain seq x y z
N MET A 1 49.09 21.16 -36.10
CA MET A 1 48.89 22.22 -35.08
C MET A 1 47.40 22.41 -34.90
N GLY A 2 46.90 22.25 -33.67
CA GLY A 2 45.47 22.33 -33.36
C GLY A 2 45.16 21.58 -32.08
N THR A 3 45.60 22.11 -30.95
CA THR A 3 45.36 21.61 -29.59
C THR A 3 43.92 21.90 -29.17
N GLN A 4 43.14 20.86 -28.83
CA GLN A 4 41.83 21.02 -28.18
C GLN A 4 41.99 20.86 -26.67
N GLY A 5 41.63 21.90 -25.92
CA GLY A 5 41.65 21.94 -24.46
C GLY A 5 40.43 21.25 -23.82
N PRO A 6 40.49 20.96 -22.50
CA PRO A 6 39.48 20.16 -21.82
C PRO A 6 38.21 20.98 -21.50
N GLY A 7 37.06 20.45 -21.92
CA GLY A 7 35.73 20.98 -21.64
C GLY A 7 35.32 20.84 -20.17
N LYS A 8 34.77 21.93 -19.62
CA LYS A 8 34.29 22.07 -18.23
C LYS A 8 33.07 21.19 -17.97
N ARG A 9 33.05 20.48 -16.83
CA ARG A 9 31.87 19.76 -16.30
C ARG A 9 30.78 20.76 -15.87
N PRO A 10 29.50 20.51 -16.18
CA PRO A 10 28.41 21.29 -15.60
C PRO A 10 28.13 20.83 -14.15
N ARG A 11 27.80 21.83 -13.32
CA ARG A 11 27.55 21.76 -11.88
C ARG A 11 26.14 21.21 -11.62
N ALA A 12 26.03 20.24 -10.70
CA ALA A 12 24.75 19.68 -10.26
C ALA A 12 23.93 20.74 -9.51
N THR A 13 22.69 20.94 -9.94
CA THR A 13 21.67 21.73 -9.24
C THR A 13 20.86 20.84 -8.32
N GLU A 14 21.03 21.07 -7.02
CA GLU A 14 20.27 20.49 -5.92
C GLU A 14 18.81 20.96 -5.98
N ARG A 15 17.87 20.02 -6.17
CA ARG A 15 16.43 20.30 -6.08
C ARG A 15 15.98 20.05 -4.64
N ARG A 16 15.65 21.13 -3.93
CA ARG A 16 14.92 21.08 -2.65
C ARG A 16 13.55 20.45 -2.87
N GLY A 17 13.26 19.38 -2.15
CA GLY A 17 11.93 18.79 -2.05
C GLY A 17 11.02 19.71 -1.23
N GLY A 18 10.04 20.32 -1.89
CA GLY A 18 8.86 20.90 -1.25
C GLY A 18 7.73 19.88 -1.35
N GLY A 19 7.25 19.39 -0.22
CA GLY A 19 6.02 18.59 -0.16
C GLY A 19 4.82 19.49 -0.47
N GLU A 20 4.00 19.09 -1.44
CA GLU A 20 2.78 19.79 -1.81
C GLU A 20 1.63 19.32 -0.91
N VAL A 21 1.07 20.23 -0.12
CA VAL A 21 -0.11 20.00 0.71
C VAL A 21 -1.33 20.33 -0.15
N ILE A 22 -2.06 19.32 -0.61
CA ILE A 22 -3.33 19.52 -1.32
C ILE A 22 -4.45 19.55 -0.29
N GLN A 23 -5.02 20.74 -0.07
CA GLN A 23 -6.12 20.99 0.85
C GLN A 23 -7.44 20.96 0.06
N CYS A 24 -8.30 19.96 0.31
CA CYS A 24 -9.65 19.93 -0.26
C CYS A 24 -10.55 20.94 0.45
N ALA A 25 -11.04 21.94 -0.28
CA ALA A 25 -12.01 22.92 0.22
C ALA A 25 -13.39 22.27 0.41
N GLN A 26 -13.98 22.40 1.61
CA GLN A 26 -15.40 22.10 1.83
C GLN A 26 -16.24 23.36 1.64
N ALA A 27 -17.33 23.22 0.88
CA ALA A 27 -18.30 24.27 0.63
C ALA A 27 -19.11 24.59 1.89
N GLY A 28 -19.06 25.85 2.34
CA GLY A 28 -19.83 26.35 3.47
C GLY A 28 -21.32 26.50 3.15
N ARG A 29 -22.18 26.18 4.13
CA ARG A 29 -23.61 26.46 4.11
C ARG A 29 -23.87 27.65 5.06
N MET A 30 -24.41 28.73 4.50
CA MET A 30 -24.86 29.95 5.21
C MET A 30 -26.17 29.67 5.95
N GLU A 31 -26.27 30.10 7.21
CA GLU A 31 -27.55 30.33 7.89
C GLU A 31 -27.51 31.66 8.64
N LEU A 32 -28.68 32.33 8.68
CA LEU A 32 -28.89 33.75 8.90
C LEU A 32 -28.87 34.23 10.38
N LEU A 33 -28.71 35.56 10.49
CA LEU A 33 -28.63 36.43 11.65
C LEU A 33 -29.81 36.35 12.65
N GLY A 34 -29.48 36.48 13.94
CA GLY A 34 -30.38 36.93 14.99
C GLY A 34 -29.60 37.77 16.01
N ALA A 35 -30.04 39.00 16.27
CA ALA A 35 -29.36 39.97 17.11
C ALA A 35 -30.14 40.28 18.41
N VAL A 36 -29.38 40.77 19.39
CA VAL A 36 -29.73 41.65 20.54
C VAL A 36 -30.22 40.98 21.84
N LEU A 37 -29.41 41.08 22.91
CA LEU A 37 -29.64 42.00 24.05
C LEU A 37 -28.51 41.90 25.11
N LEU A 38 -28.02 43.07 25.52
CA LEU A 38 -27.06 43.28 26.60
C LEU A 38 -27.76 43.21 27.96
N ALA A 39 -27.19 42.46 28.91
CA ALA A 39 -27.40 42.68 30.33
C ALA A 39 -26.07 42.46 31.07
N ALA A 40 -25.57 43.52 31.70
CA ALA A 40 -24.39 43.50 32.56
C ALA A 40 -24.81 43.23 34.00
N SER A 41 -24.17 42.26 34.64
CA SER A 41 -24.11 42.15 36.10
C SER A 41 -22.80 41.48 36.52
N LEU A 42 -22.16 42.13 37.50
CA LEU A 42 -20.81 41.90 38.02
C LEU A 42 -20.82 40.94 39.21
N LEU A 43 -19.65 40.30 39.40
CA LEU A 43 -19.11 39.60 40.58
C LEU A 43 -19.39 38.10 40.74
N GLY A 44 -18.31 37.32 40.64
CA GLY A 44 -18.25 35.92 41.04
C GLY A 44 -16.94 35.27 40.59
N THR A 45 -15.85 35.52 41.32
CA THR A 45 -14.56 34.85 41.12
C THR A 45 -14.62 33.39 41.58
N THR A 46 -14.54 32.45 40.64
CA THR A 46 -13.81 31.20 40.84
C THR A 46 -13.15 30.82 39.51
N ALA A 47 -11.83 30.98 39.45
CA ALA A 47 -11.02 30.40 38.39
C ALA A 47 -11.06 28.88 38.55
N TRP A 48 -12.03 28.23 37.92
CA TRP A 48 -12.04 26.80 37.72
C TRP A 48 -11.48 26.52 36.34
N GLY A 49 -10.45 25.67 36.33
CA GLY A 49 -9.50 25.52 35.25
C GLY A 49 -10.15 25.30 33.89
N ALA A 50 -9.47 25.80 32.86
CA ALA A 50 -9.70 25.36 31.50
C ALA A 50 -9.75 23.83 31.50
N GLN A 51 -10.96 23.29 31.32
CA GLN A 51 -11.16 21.89 31.03
C GLN A 51 -10.27 21.59 29.84
N ALA A 52 -9.25 20.74 30.04
CA ALA A 52 -8.43 20.25 28.95
C ALA A 52 -9.39 19.76 27.84
N PRO A 53 -9.18 20.15 26.57
CA PRO A 53 -9.97 19.61 25.48
C PRO A 53 -9.94 18.09 25.57
N TRP A 54 -11.13 17.51 25.50
CA TRP A 54 -11.42 16.08 25.44
C TRP A 54 -10.43 15.32 24.53
N PRO A 55 -10.20 14.02 24.81
CA PRO A 55 -9.15 13.23 24.16
C PRO A 55 -9.23 13.36 22.64
N ASP A 56 -8.07 13.63 22.06
CA ASP A 56 -7.78 13.87 20.64
C ASP A 56 -8.87 13.32 19.70
N GLU A 57 -9.69 14.23 19.15
CA GLU A 57 -10.46 13.96 17.93
C GLU A 57 -9.48 13.34 16.91
N PRO A 58 -9.76 12.15 16.35
CA PRO A 58 -8.85 11.51 15.43
C PRO A 58 -8.58 12.47 14.28
N SER A 59 -7.32 12.90 14.15
CA SER A 59 -6.93 13.94 13.21
C SER A 59 -7.54 13.66 11.82
N HIS A 60 -8.41 14.55 11.36
CA HIS A 60 -9.01 14.46 10.01
C HIS A 60 -7.96 14.53 8.89
N THR A 61 -6.72 14.89 9.21
CA THR A 61 -5.59 14.92 8.29
C THR A 61 -4.88 13.56 8.28
N CYS A 62 -4.80 12.95 7.11
CA CYS A 62 -4.01 11.74 6.90
C CYS A 62 -2.57 12.06 6.53
N PHE A 63 -1.63 11.50 7.27
CA PHE A 63 -0.22 11.51 6.90
C PHE A 63 0.15 10.23 6.16
N PHE A 64 0.43 10.37 4.87
CA PHE A 64 0.92 9.29 4.04
C PHE A 64 2.44 9.24 4.13
N GLN A 65 2.96 8.15 4.71
CA GLN A 65 4.39 7.94 4.83
C GLN A 65 4.86 6.92 3.80
N THR A 66 5.83 7.30 2.98
CA THR A 66 6.53 6.39 2.07
C THR A 66 7.50 5.50 2.84
N LEU A 67 7.78 4.30 2.33
CA LEU A 67 8.76 3.40 2.94
C LEU A 67 10.17 3.99 2.83
N GLY A 68 10.96 3.81 3.90
CA GLY A 68 12.40 4.03 3.87
C GLY A 68 13.16 2.74 3.54
N SER A 69 14.48 2.86 3.36
CA SER A 69 15.35 1.69 3.25
C SER A 69 15.33 0.84 4.54
N PRO A 70 15.43 -0.50 4.45
CA PRO A 70 15.59 -1.27 3.21
C PRO A 70 14.28 -1.59 2.49
N ASP A 71 13.12 -1.32 3.10
CA ASP A 71 11.83 -1.76 2.56
C ASP A 71 11.48 -1.09 1.22
N SER A 72 11.89 0.17 1.00
CA SER A 72 11.70 0.84 -0.29
C SER A 72 12.42 0.17 -1.46
N GLU A 73 13.50 -0.58 -1.21
CA GLU A 73 14.30 -1.23 -2.26
C GLU A 73 13.55 -2.38 -2.95
N PHE A 74 12.50 -2.89 -2.32
CA PHE A 74 11.60 -3.89 -2.90
C PHE A 74 10.68 -3.29 -3.97
N CYS A 75 10.36 -2.00 -3.86
CA CYS A 75 9.44 -1.32 -4.77
C CYS A 75 10.17 -0.99 -6.08
N ARG A 76 9.78 -1.66 -7.17
CA ARG A 76 10.40 -1.48 -8.49
C ARG A 76 9.35 -1.60 -9.58
N GLY A 77 9.45 -0.70 -10.55
CA GLY A 77 8.74 -0.83 -11.80
C GLY A 77 7.27 -0.45 -11.78
N ASP A 78 6.87 0.45 -10.90
CA ASP A 78 5.60 1.19 -10.95
C ASP A 78 4.36 0.29 -11.00
N LEU A 79 4.37 -0.76 -10.17
CA LEU A 79 3.18 -1.57 -9.89
C LEU A 79 2.33 -0.84 -8.85
N GLU A 80 1.10 -0.49 -9.22
CA GLU A 80 0.19 0.27 -8.37
C GLU A 80 -0.81 -0.66 -7.70
N VAL A 81 -1.16 -0.38 -6.44
CA VAL A 81 -2.10 -1.16 -5.63
C VAL A 81 -3.12 -0.21 -5.04
N ILE A 82 -4.31 -0.19 -5.62
CA ILE A 82 -5.29 0.85 -5.39
C ILE A 82 -6.45 0.29 -4.58
N TYR A 83 -6.60 0.77 -3.34
CA TYR A 83 -7.79 0.52 -2.52
C TYR A 83 -8.82 1.65 -2.69
N PRO A 84 -10.12 1.36 -2.51
CA PRO A 84 -11.15 2.39 -2.53
C PRO A 84 -10.85 3.51 -1.53
N GLN A 85 -11.02 4.77 -1.92
CA GLN A 85 -10.85 5.97 -1.05
C GLN A 85 -9.42 6.23 -0.53
N LEU A 86 -8.57 5.22 -0.44
CA LEU A 86 -7.18 5.32 0.00
C LEU A 86 -6.22 5.60 -1.16
N GLY A 87 -6.57 5.15 -2.37
CA GLY A 87 -5.72 5.32 -3.55
C GLY A 87 -4.59 4.29 -3.60
N ASP A 88 -3.51 4.63 -4.31
CA ASP A 88 -2.35 3.77 -4.46
C ASP A 88 -1.55 3.68 -3.15
N VAL A 89 -1.43 2.48 -2.61
CA VAL A 89 -0.68 2.19 -1.38
C VAL A 89 0.73 1.66 -1.65
N GLY A 90 1.12 1.53 -2.92
CA GLY A 90 2.44 1.07 -3.31
C GLY A 90 3.55 1.85 -2.61
N CYS A 91 4.50 1.12 -2.03
CA CYS A 91 5.65 1.67 -1.32
C CYS A 91 5.31 2.63 -0.17
N SER A 92 4.27 2.34 0.60
CA SER A 92 3.83 3.17 1.73
C SER A 92 3.46 2.37 2.98
N TYR A 93 3.34 3.09 4.10
CA TYR A 93 2.64 2.61 5.29
C TYR A 93 1.14 2.93 5.18
N ILE A 94 0.29 1.96 5.51
CA ILE A 94 -1.14 2.20 5.64
C ILE A 94 -1.40 3.08 6.87
N PRO A 95 -1.96 4.29 6.68
CA PRO A 95 -2.17 5.20 7.79
C PRO A 95 -3.35 4.76 8.66
N GLN A 96 -3.37 5.23 9.91
CA GLN A 96 -4.41 4.87 10.90
C GLN A 96 -5.69 5.70 10.73
N CYS A 97 -5.56 6.91 10.20
CA CYS A 97 -6.68 7.82 9.92
C CYS A 97 -7.76 7.16 9.04
N HIS A 98 -8.98 7.68 9.12
CA HIS A 98 -10.17 7.18 8.39
C HIS A 98 -10.40 5.66 8.46
N GLN A 99 -9.86 5.02 9.50
CA GLN A 99 -9.93 3.59 9.75
C GLN A 99 -9.35 2.72 8.62
N TYR A 100 -8.42 3.23 7.81
CA TYR A 100 -7.94 2.51 6.64
C TYR A 100 -7.36 1.11 6.95
N ARG A 101 -6.65 0.94 8.07
CA ARG A 101 -6.18 -0.39 8.52
C ARG A 101 -7.35 -1.35 8.81
N TRP A 102 -8.42 -0.86 9.43
CA TRP A 102 -9.62 -1.65 9.68
C TRP A 102 -10.33 -1.98 8.35
N ARG A 103 -10.48 -1.00 7.46
CA ARG A 103 -11.14 -1.20 6.16
C ARG A 103 -10.42 -2.22 5.29
N ILE A 104 -9.09 -2.15 5.18
CA ILE A 104 -8.27 -3.16 4.47
C ILE A 104 -8.43 -4.55 5.10
N SER A 105 -8.52 -4.65 6.43
CA SER A 105 -8.59 -5.93 7.13
C SER A 105 -10.00 -6.53 7.23
N ARG A 106 -11.07 -5.72 7.11
CA ARG A 106 -12.45 -6.15 7.40
C ARG A 106 -13.47 -5.84 6.31
N GLU A 107 -13.29 -4.77 5.54
CA GLU A 107 -14.32 -4.25 4.63
C GLU A 107 -13.93 -4.48 3.17
N TRP A 108 -12.85 -3.83 2.72
CA TRP A 108 -12.46 -3.83 1.32
C TRP A 108 -12.00 -5.20 0.84
N GLY A 109 -12.42 -5.56 -0.37
CA GLY A 109 -11.97 -6.77 -1.06
C GLY A 109 -10.58 -6.59 -1.67
N SER A 110 -10.29 -7.38 -2.70
CA SER A 110 -9.03 -7.26 -3.44
C SER A 110 -8.84 -5.85 -4.00
N PRO A 111 -7.62 -5.30 -3.92
CA PRO A 111 -7.32 -4.01 -4.53
C PRO A 111 -7.32 -4.12 -6.05
N ARG A 112 -7.48 -2.99 -6.72
CA ARG A 112 -7.14 -2.89 -8.15
C ARG A 112 -5.62 -2.85 -8.26
N VAL A 113 -5.04 -3.70 -9.11
CA VAL A 113 -3.59 -3.73 -9.31
C VAL A 113 -3.28 -3.33 -10.74
N ARG A 114 -2.63 -2.20 -10.93
CA ARG A 114 -2.38 -1.62 -12.25
C ARG A 114 -0.89 -1.67 -12.59
N TYR A 115 -0.58 -2.15 -13.78
CA TYR A 115 0.77 -2.11 -14.34
C TYR A 115 0.72 -1.46 -15.74
N PRO A 116 0.93 -0.14 -15.84
CA PRO A 116 0.80 0.59 -17.12
C PRO A 116 1.75 0.10 -18.21
N ARG A 117 2.90 -0.47 -17.82
CA ARG A 117 3.96 -0.93 -18.72
C ARG A 117 3.77 -2.39 -19.19
N ALA A 118 2.69 -3.06 -18.81
CA ALA A 118 2.41 -4.44 -19.23
C ALA A 118 2.37 -4.58 -20.76
N ASP A 119 2.96 -5.62 -21.31
CA ASP A 119 2.78 -5.99 -22.71
C ASP A 119 1.39 -6.60 -22.90
N LYS A 120 0.57 -5.98 -23.75
CA LYS A 120 -0.82 -6.40 -23.98
C LYS A 120 -0.94 -7.79 -24.60
N SER A 121 0.12 -8.27 -25.27
CA SER A 121 0.15 -9.59 -25.91
C SER A 121 0.51 -10.73 -24.94
N LYS A 122 0.99 -10.39 -23.74
CA LYS A 122 1.52 -11.36 -22.78
C LYS A 122 0.55 -11.62 -21.63
N LYS A 123 0.82 -12.72 -20.93
CA LYS A 123 0.18 -13.10 -19.68
C LYS A 123 1.14 -12.96 -18.51
N TYR A 124 0.58 -12.84 -17.32
CA TYR A 124 1.32 -12.58 -16.10
C TYR A 124 0.79 -13.44 -14.95
N VAL A 125 1.67 -13.64 -13.97
CA VAL A 125 1.35 -14.23 -12.67
C VAL A 125 1.49 -13.14 -11.62
N LEU A 126 0.43 -12.88 -10.86
CA LEU A 126 0.45 -11.96 -9.72
C LEU A 126 0.51 -12.77 -8.44
N VAL A 127 1.48 -12.46 -7.59
CA VAL A 127 1.67 -13.05 -6.27
C VAL A 127 1.57 -11.95 -5.22
N LEU A 128 0.71 -12.13 -4.21
CA LEU A 128 0.70 -11.34 -2.98
C LEU A 128 1.02 -12.25 -1.79
N VAL A 129 2.06 -11.91 -1.04
CA VAL A 129 2.52 -12.68 0.12
C VAL A 129 2.88 -11.78 1.30
N ASP A 130 2.78 -12.33 2.50
CA ASP A 130 3.31 -11.77 3.74
C ASP A 130 4.55 -12.58 4.18
N PRO A 131 5.77 -12.00 4.14
CA PRO A 131 7.00 -12.65 4.60
C PRO A 131 7.18 -12.58 6.12
N ASP A 132 6.29 -11.88 6.81
CA ASP A 132 6.38 -11.53 8.22
C ASP A 132 5.37 -12.32 9.06
N ALA A 133 4.69 -13.33 8.52
CA ALA A 133 3.72 -14.11 9.29
C ALA A 133 4.42 -15.07 10.30
N PRO A 134 3.97 -15.15 11.58
CA PRO A 134 2.95 -14.33 12.23
C PRO A 134 3.45 -13.00 12.79
N SER A 135 4.77 -12.78 12.88
CA SER A 135 5.35 -11.45 13.14
C SER A 135 6.68 -11.27 12.41
N ARG A 136 7.04 -10.03 12.09
CA ARG A 136 8.33 -9.73 11.43
C ARG A 136 9.54 -10.17 12.27
N ALA A 137 9.38 -10.19 13.60
CA ALA A 137 10.41 -10.62 14.55
C ALA A 137 10.58 -12.16 14.61
N ASP A 138 9.49 -12.91 14.42
CA ASP A 138 9.49 -14.38 14.38
C ASP A 138 8.61 -14.89 13.22
N PRO A 139 9.13 -14.85 11.97
CA PRO A 139 8.34 -15.10 10.75
C PRO A 139 8.26 -16.60 10.39
N LYS A 140 7.88 -17.45 11.34
CA LYS A 140 7.87 -18.92 11.16
C LYS A 140 6.95 -19.45 10.05
N ASN A 141 5.96 -18.66 9.61
CA ASN A 141 5.04 -19.03 8.53
C ASN A 141 5.38 -18.32 7.21
N ARG A 142 6.59 -17.77 7.07
CA ARG A 142 7.07 -17.19 5.81
C ARG A 142 7.10 -18.24 4.70
N PHE A 143 6.61 -17.97 3.49
CA PHE A 143 5.72 -16.86 3.11
C PHE A 143 4.25 -17.26 3.35
N TRP A 144 3.42 -16.32 3.79
CA TRP A 144 1.97 -16.51 3.83
C TRP A 144 1.32 -16.00 2.55
N ARG A 145 0.68 -16.88 1.79
CA ARG A 145 0.06 -16.56 0.50
C ARG A 145 -1.30 -15.89 0.69
N HIS A 146 -1.41 -14.66 0.23
CA HIS A 146 -2.62 -13.83 0.35
C HIS A 146 -3.39 -13.71 -0.96
N TRP A 147 -2.74 -13.80 -2.10
CA TRP A 147 -3.41 -13.80 -3.40
C TRP A 147 -2.50 -14.41 -4.46
N LEU A 148 -3.05 -15.24 -5.33
CA LEU A 148 -2.32 -15.81 -6.47
C LEU A 148 -3.24 -15.90 -7.68
N LEU A 149 -2.91 -15.16 -8.73
CA LEU A 149 -3.55 -15.30 -10.03
C LEU A 149 -2.52 -15.73 -11.07
N ALA A 150 -2.95 -16.62 -11.95
CA ALA A 150 -2.28 -16.93 -13.20
C ALA A 150 -3.10 -16.43 -14.39
N ASP A 151 -2.52 -16.51 -15.58
CA ASP A 151 -3.19 -16.19 -16.85
C ASP A 151 -3.75 -14.75 -16.91
N VAL A 152 -3.20 -13.83 -16.12
CA VAL A 152 -3.63 -12.42 -16.11
C VAL A 152 -3.17 -11.75 -17.40
N ARG A 153 -4.09 -11.24 -18.22
CA ARG A 153 -3.71 -10.61 -19.49
C ARG A 153 -3.10 -9.23 -19.26
N GLY A 154 -2.09 -8.86 -20.07
CA GLY A 154 -1.49 -7.54 -20.00
C GLY A 154 -2.46 -6.38 -20.26
N THR A 155 -3.52 -6.61 -21.05
CA THR A 155 -4.61 -5.64 -21.24
C THR A 155 -5.34 -5.32 -19.93
N ASP A 156 -5.60 -6.36 -19.13
CA ASP A 156 -6.36 -6.26 -17.89
C ASP A 156 -5.51 -5.57 -16.81
N LEU A 157 -4.22 -5.91 -16.74
CA LEU A 157 -3.23 -5.22 -15.89
C LEU A 157 -3.11 -3.72 -16.18
N ARG A 158 -3.20 -3.28 -17.43
CA ARG A 158 -3.13 -1.84 -17.75
C ARG A 158 -4.32 -1.06 -17.21
N THR A 159 -5.48 -1.70 -17.11
CA THR A 159 -6.70 -1.07 -16.58
C THR A 159 -6.86 -1.27 -15.07
N GLY A 160 -6.18 -2.26 -14.50
CA GLY A 160 -6.28 -2.64 -13.09
C GLY A 160 -7.52 -3.47 -12.75
N ASP A 161 -8.31 -3.87 -13.75
CA ASP A 161 -9.43 -4.82 -13.61
C ASP A 161 -8.91 -6.23 -13.92
N LEU A 162 -8.30 -6.86 -12.91
CA LEU A 162 -7.59 -8.13 -13.10
C LEU A 162 -8.56 -9.27 -13.41
N LYS A 163 -8.42 -9.82 -14.61
CA LYS A 163 -9.09 -11.06 -15.03
C LYS A 163 -8.01 -12.09 -15.30
N GLY A 164 -8.09 -13.18 -14.54
CA GLY A 164 -7.13 -14.27 -14.58
C GLY A 164 -7.70 -15.48 -13.85
N ARG A 165 -6.98 -16.59 -13.91
CA ARG A 165 -7.36 -17.78 -13.15
C ARG A 165 -6.86 -17.63 -11.72
N VAL A 166 -7.81 -17.60 -10.78
CA VAL A 166 -7.51 -17.49 -9.36
C VAL A 166 -7.08 -18.85 -8.84
N LEU A 167 -5.86 -18.93 -8.30
CA LEU A 167 -5.30 -20.13 -7.67
C LEU A 167 -5.38 -20.05 -6.14
N THR A 168 -5.34 -18.84 -5.61
CA THR A 168 -5.62 -18.55 -4.21
C THR A 168 -6.43 -17.27 -4.18
N ASP A 169 -7.64 -17.35 -3.62
CA ASP A 169 -8.51 -16.19 -3.46
C ASP A 169 -7.85 -15.12 -2.60
N TYR A 170 -8.26 -13.87 -2.79
CA TYR A 170 -7.71 -12.77 -2.01
C TYR A 170 -8.09 -12.90 -0.54
N VAL A 171 -7.08 -13.03 0.30
CA VAL A 171 -7.19 -13.01 1.76
C VAL A 171 -6.72 -11.65 2.25
N ARG A 172 -7.60 -10.93 2.95
CA ARG A 172 -7.31 -9.60 3.50
C ARG A 172 -6.09 -9.62 4.43
N PRO A 173 -5.33 -8.51 4.52
CA PRO A 173 -4.35 -8.29 5.57
C PRO A 173 -4.97 -8.41 6.96
N THR A 174 -4.52 -9.38 7.75
CA THR A 174 -4.95 -9.57 9.15
C THR A 174 -3.75 -9.80 10.07
N PRO A 175 -2.82 -8.83 10.16
CA PRO A 175 -1.66 -8.95 11.06
C PRO A 175 -2.15 -9.11 12.51
N PRO A 176 -1.60 -10.05 13.30
CA PRO A 176 -2.01 -10.24 14.68
C PRO A 176 -1.79 -8.99 15.55
N PRO A 177 -2.59 -8.79 16.62
CA PRO A 177 -2.34 -7.71 17.58
C PRO A 177 -0.92 -7.78 18.14
N ARG A 178 -0.24 -6.63 18.21
CA ARG A 178 1.12 -6.47 18.75
C ARG A 178 2.22 -7.23 17.97
N SER A 179 1.96 -7.64 16.72
CA SER A 179 2.99 -8.25 15.85
C SER A 179 3.85 -7.24 15.08
N GLY A 180 3.48 -5.96 15.15
CA GLY A 180 4.14 -4.87 14.42
C GLY A 180 3.68 -4.76 12.97
N TYR A 181 4.45 -4.04 12.15
CA TYR A 181 4.16 -3.91 10.73
C TYR A 181 4.55 -5.17 9.96
N HIS A 182 3.60 -5.66 9.15
CA HIS A 182 3.79 -6.71 8.18
C HIS A 182 3.90 -6.13 6.78
N ARG A 183 4.75 -6.74 5.96
CA ARG A 183 4.96 -6.37 4.56
C ARG A 183 4.03 -7.16 3.66
N TYR A 184 3.14 -6.50 2.95
CA TYR A 184 2.29 -7.14 1.95
C TYR A 184 2.94 -6.96 0.59
N GLN A 185 3.67 -7.98 0.15
CA GLN A 185 4.55 -7.92 -1.01
C GLN A 185 3.86 -8.44 -2.26
N LEU A 186 3.62 -7.55 -3.22
CA LEU A 186 3.15 -7.90 -4.54
C LEU A 186 4.33 -8.08 -5.49
N ARG A 187 4.34 -9.21 -6.20
CA ARG A 187 5.30 -9.53 -7.26
C ARG A 187 4.53 -9.87 -8.51
N LEU A 188 4.91 -9.24 -9.62
CA LEU A 188 4.34 -9.51 -10.93
C LEU A 188 5.41 -10.19 -11.79
N TYR A 189 5.11 -11.40 -12.28
CA TYR A 189 5.98 -12.16 -13.17
C TYR A 189 5.36 -12.24 -14.56
N GLU A 190 6.20 -12.20 -15.59
CA GLU A 190 5.76 -12.61 -16.92
C GLU A 190 5.54 -14.13 -16.92
N GLN A 191 4.39 -14.59 -17.39
CA GLN A 191 4.09 -16.02 -17.47
C GLN A 191 4.74 -16.60 -18.74
N PRO A 192 5.62 -17.61 -18.64
CA PRO A 192 6.18 -18.26 -19.81
C PRO A 192 5.10 -18.83 -20.73
N ALA A 193 5.27 -18.68 -22.03
CA ALA A 193 4.32 -19.19 -23.02
C ALA A 193 4.16 -20.72 -22.89
N GLY A 194 2.92 -21.20 -22.95
CA GLY A 194 2.59 -22.62 -22.82
C GLY A 194 2.63 -23.18 -21.39
N GLN A 195 3.08 -22.39 -20.40
CA GLN A 195 3.12 -22.87 -19.02
C GLN A 195 1.74 -22.79 -18.36
N HIS A 196 1.25 -23.94 -17.90
CA HIS A 196 0.03 -24.03 -17.09
C HIS A 196 0.38 -23.94 -15.61
N ILE A 197 0.18 -22.77 -15.02
CA ILE A 197 0.48 -22.51 -13.61
C ILE A 197 -0.57 -23.20 -12.72
N ALA A 198 -0.14 -23.97 -11.74
CA ALA A 198 -1.05 -24.65 -10.81
C ALA A 198 -0.40 -24.82 -9.44
N LEU A 199 -1.23 -24.89 -8.40
CA LEU A 199 -0.78 -25.28 -7.07
C LEU A 199 -0.73 -26.81 -6.97
N SER A 200 0.23 -27.33 -6.21
CA SER A 200 0.24 -28.73 -5.78
C SER A 200 -0.86 -28.98 -4.73
N PRO A 201 -1.22 -30.25 -4.46
CA PRO A 201 -2.15 -30.58 -3.38
C PRO A 201 -1.74 -29.99 -2.02
N GLU A 202 -0.45 -30.02 -1.70
CA GLU A 202 0.08 -29.48 -0.44
C GLU A 202 -0.06 -27.95 -0.39
N GLU A 203 0.21 -27.27 -1.50
CA GLU A 203 0.02 -25.83 -1.60
C GLU A 203 -1.45 -25.43 -1.53
N LEU A 204 -2.38 -26.28 -1.98
CA LEU A 204 -3.83 -26.03 -1.81
C LEU A 204 -4.28 -26.19 -0.36
N LEU A 205 -3.62 -27.04 0.43
CA LEU A 205 -3.97 -27.28 1.84
C LEU A 205 -3.44 -26.20 2.78
N SER A 206 -2.34 -25.52 2.45
CA SER A 206 -1.73 -24.48 3.30
C SER A 206 -1.40 -23.19 2.55
N LEU A 207 -1.77 -22.07 3.18
CA LEU A 207 -1.35 -20.74 2.75
C LEU A 207 0.00 -20.32 3.34
N GLY A 208 0.31 -20.79 4.55
CA GLY A 208 1.52 -20.45 5.29
C GLY A 208 2.68 -21.40 5.00
N ALA A 209 3.89 -20.95 5.36
CA ALA A 209 5.14 -21.67 5.09
C ALA A 209 5.31 -22.05 3.62
N TRP A 210 4.77 -21.22 2.72
CA TRP A 210 4.76 -21.51 1.29
C TRP A 210 6.17 -21.36 0.71
N ALA A 211 6.66 -22.41 0.06
CA ALA A 211 7.92 -22.44 -0.67
C ALA A 211 7.81 -21.66 -2.01
N MET A 212 7.64 -20.34 -1.90
CA MET A 212 7.44 -19.44 -3.04
C MET A 212 8.56 -19.53 -4.07
N GLU A 213 9.81 -19.62 -3.62
CA GLU A 213 10.99 -19.74 -4.50
C GLU A 213 10.92 -21.02 -5.34
N SER A 214 10.57 -22.16 -4.73
CA SER A 214 10.38 -23.42 -5.44
C SER A 214 9.21 -23.35 -6.43
N PHE A 215 8.14 -22.61 -6.12
CA PHE A 215 7.05 -22.35 -7.08
C PHE A 215 7.55 -21.54 -8.30
N VAL A 216 8.31 -20.47 -8.07
CA VAL A 216 8.90 -19.63 -9.11
C VAL A 216 9.83 -20.43 -10.01
N GLU A 217 10.68 -21.28 -9.43
CA GLU A 217 11.61 -22.16 -10.16
C GLU A 217 10.88 -23.23 -10.97
N ARG A 218 9.92 -23.93 -10.35
CA ARG A 218 9.12 -24.99 -11.00
C ARG A 218 8.43 -24.49 -12.26
N PHE A 219 7.92 -23.26 -12.25
CA PHE A 219 7.24 -22.65 -13.39
C PHE A 219 8.15 -21.75 -14.25
N ARG A 220 9.45 -21.67 -13.94
CA ARG A 220 10.45 -20.86 -14.65
C ARG A 220 10.03 -19.40 -14.83
N LEU A 221 9.43 -18.81 -13.79
CA LEU A 221 8.92 -17.43 -13.84
C LEU A 221 10.04 -16.38 -13.87
N GLY A 222 11.26 -16.75 -13.46
CA GLY A 222 12.41 -15.84 -13.44
C GLY A 222 12.27 -14.73 -12.41
N SER A 223 12.81 -13.55 -12.73
CA SER A 223 12.68 -12.35 -11.88
C SER A 223 11.36 -11.62 -12.11
N PRO A 224 10.78 -10.98 -11.08
CA PRO A 224 9.58 -10.19 -11.26
C PRO A 224 9.84 -9.00 -12.19
N VAL A 225 8.89 -8.72 -13.09
CA VAL A 225 8.93 -7.55 -13.99
C VAL A 225 8.58 -6.25 -13.26
N ALA A 226 7.84 -6.37 -12.16
CA ALA A 226 7.53 -5.29 -11.24
C ALA A 226 7.22 -5.86 -9.85
N SER A 227 7.49 -5.07 -8.82
CA SER A 227 7.20 -5.42 -7.44
C SER A 227 6.87 -4.16 -6.64
N THR A 228 5.98 -4.30 -5.67
CA THR A 228 5.68 -3.23 -4.71
C THR A 228 5.24 -3.85 -3.39
N GLN A 229 5.30 -3.09 -2.33
CA GLN A 229 4.75 -3.53 -1.06
C GLN A 229 4.12 -2.37 -0.32
N PHE A 230 3.15 -2.69 0.53
CA PHE A 230 2.66 -1.76 1.54
C PHE A 230 2.80 -2.41 2.91
N LEU A 231 2.95 -1.58 3.95
CA LEU A 231 3.07 -2.05 5.33
C LEU A 231 1.82 -1.69 6.11
N THR A 232 1.19 -2.67 6.76
CA THR A 232 0.14 -2.43 7.75
C THR A 232 0.40 -3.25 9.00
N LYS A 233 -0.18 -2.83 10.11
CA LYS A 233 -0.22 -3.57 11.37
C LYS A 233 -1.67 -3.75 11.81
N HIS A 234 -1.89 -4.38 12.95
CA HIS A 234 -3.23 -4.56 13.48
C HIS A 234 -3.93 -3.19 13.60
N HIS A 235 -5.22 -3.15 13.32
CA HIS A 235 -5.94 -1.88 13.19
C HIS A 235 -6.14 -1.14 14.52
N GLU A 236 -5.99 -1.84 15.65
CA GLU A 236 -6.02 -1.28 17.00
C GLU A 236 -4.62 -0.93 17.55
N ASP A 237 -3.56 -1.29 16.83
CA ASP A 237 -2.16 -0.95 17.19
C ASP A 237 -1.76 0.41 16.62
#